data_AF-A0A2B7WFI9-F1
#
_entry.id   AF-A0A2B7WFI9-F1
#
_cell.length_a   1.000
_cell.length_b   1.000
_cell.length_c   1.000
_cell.angle_alpha   90.00
_cell.angle_beta   90.00
_cell.angle_gamma   90.00
#
_symmetry.space_group_name_H-M   'P 1'
#
loop_
_entity.id
_entity.type
_entity.pdbx_description
1 polymer ?
#
loop_
_entity_poly.entity_id
_entity_poly.type
_entity_poly.pdbx_seq_one_letter_code
_entity_poly.pdbx_strand_id
1 'polypeptide(L)'
;MAWLVVLKVGFLKLLSAALSARPVPATVKVCCGDVLDYTSQKLRLNAGAARLSQISGSSGHAQHWNWKEWFPRLILSTLHLKALPSSIVPGQGALGSNVDWKSDQGNPYLRVFHPLHPRPVRWSVLLPSIHATMEEALKENIEIVSLSKWVAHLQETNKALTENDARLVVQSNPGIKLLEFYQKRVSEHLIFDNAQAMESSTTTLRNLESMKLEWVVKWVTEWVG
;
A
#
# COMPACT_ATOMS: atom_id res chain seq x y z
N MET A 1 5.49 2.54 -1.47
CA MET A 1 5.69 1.51 -2.54
C MET A 1 6.97 0.74 -2.27
N ALA A 2 6.83 -0.38 -1.56
CA ALA A 2 7.88 -1.34 -1.25
C ALA A 2 8.00 -2.37 -2.39
N TRP A 3 9.22 -2.84 -2.67
CA TRP A 3 9.47 -3.86 -3.68
C TRP A 3 9.94 -5.14 -3.01
N LEU A 4 9.42 -6.28 -3.48
CA LEU A 4 9.98 -7.59 -3.22
C LEU A 4 10.52 -8.10 -4.56
N VAL A 5 11.84 -8.20 -4.68
CA VAL A 5 12.45 -8.91 -5.81
C VAL A 5 12.56 -10.38 -5.39
N VAL A 6 11.70 -11.23 -5.94
CA VAL A 6 11.80 -12.69 -5.73
C VAL A 6 12.67 -13.26 -6.84
N LEU A 7 13.95 -13.49 -6.55
CA LEU A 7 14.85 -14.23 -7.42
C LEU A 7 14.50 -15.72 -7.33
N LYS A 8 14.02 -16.30 -8.44
CA LYS A 8 14.00 -17.75 -8.64
C LYS A 8 15.05 -18.11 -9.68
N VAL A 9 16.32 -18.05 -9.28
CA VAL A 9 17.39 -18.74 -10.01
C VAL A 9 17.30 -20.20 -9.61
N GLY A 10 17.47 -21.13 -10.55
CA GLY A 10 17.15 -22.57 -10.41
C GLY A 10 17.60 -23.29 -9.14
N PHE A 11 18.44 -22.72 -8.27
CA PHE A 11 18.77 -23.27 -6.94
C PHE A 11 19.04 -22.22 -5.84
N LEU A 12 18.79 -20.92 -6.06
CA LEU A 12 18.98 -19.88 -5.04
C LEU A 12 17.78 -18.93 -4.95
N LYS A 13 17.13 -18.91 -3.78
CA LYS A 13 16.26 -17.83 -3.34
C LYS A 13 17.13 -16.75 -2.71
N LEU A 14 17.47 -15.71 -3.46
CA LEU A 14 17.99 -14.47 -2.88
C LEU A 14 16.81 -13.55 -2.57
N LEU A 15 16.42 -13.53 -1.30
CA LEU A 15 15.48 -12.56 -0.73
C LEU A 15 16.26 -11.28 -0.41
N SER A 16 16.21 -10.29 -1.29
CA SER A 16 16.56 -8.93 -0.89
C SER A 16 15.30 -8.19 -0.50
N ALA A 17 14.95 -8.26 0.79
CA ALA A 17 14.03 -7.34 1.40
C ALA A 17 14.82 -6.08 1.78
N ALA A 18 14.90 -5.11 0.88
CA ALA A 18 15.29 -3.76 1.28
C ALA A 18 14.13 -3.12 2.07
N LEU A 19 13.93 -3.59 3.31
CA LEU A 19 13.12 -2.91 4.34
C LEU A 19 13.90 -1.68 4.83
N SER A 20 14.23 -0.77 3.92
CA SER A 20 14.79 0.52 4.27
C SER A 20 13.65 1.48 4.57
N ALA A 21 13.73 2.15 5.71
CA ALA A 21 12.77 3.15 6.18
C ALA A 21 12.70 4.43 5.30
N ARG A 22 13.30 4.42 4.11
CA ARG A 22 13.23 5.51 3.12
C ARG A 22 12.63 5.00 1.81
N PRO A 23 11.72 5.76 1.17
CA PRO A 23 11.22 5.41 -0.15
C PRO A 23 12.37 5.36 -1.14
N VAL A 24 12.63 4.19 -1.73
CA VAL A 24 13.58 4.05 -2.82
C VAL A 24 13.02 4.84 -4.03
N PRO A 25 13.80 5.75 -4.65
CA PRO A 25 13.35 6.53 -5.81
C PRO A 25 12.86 5.64 -6.96
N ALA A 26 11.88 6.12 -7.72
CA ALA A 26 11.36 5.41 -8.89
C ALA A 26 12.49 5.05 -9.88
N THR A 27 13.44 5.97 -10.07
CA THR A 27 14.61 5.78 -10.94
C THR A 27 15.47 4.58 -10.55
N VAL A 28 15.74 4.39 -9.25
CA VAL A 28 16.54 3.25 -8.78
C VAL A 28 15.82 1.92 -9.05
N LYS A 29 14.49 1.91 -8.93
CA LYS A 29 13.66 0.71 -9.21
C LYS A 29 13.66 0.37 -10.71
N VAL A 30 13.63 1.38 -11.57
CA VAL A 30 13.76 1.22 -13.02
C VAL A 30 15.14 0.65 -13.34
N CYS A 31 16.21 1.25 -12.82
CA CYS A 31 17.59 0.78 -13.05
C CYS A 31 17.82 -0.67 -12.59
N CYS A 32 17.28 -1.08 -11.43
CA CYS A 32 17.37 -2.48 -10.99
C CYS A 32 16.65 -3.43 -11.96
N GLY A 33 15.50 -3.01 -12.51
CA GLY A 33 14.80 -3.75 -13.55
C GLY A 33 15.65 -3.92 -14.80
N ASP A 34 16.26 -2.83 -15.27
CA ASP A 34 17.09 -2.82 -16.48
C ASP A 34 18.33 -3.72 -16.34
N VAL A 35 18.99 -3.68 -15.17
CA VAL A 35 20.13 -4.56 -14.88
C VAL A 35 19.70 -6.02 -14.84
N LEU A 36 18.55 -6.34 -14.25
CA LEU A 36 18.02 -7.71 -14.24
C LEU A 36 17.70 -8.20 -15.66
N ASP A 37 17.11 -7.34 -16.50
CA ASP A 37 16.77 -7.67 -17.87
C ASP A 37 18.01 -7.91 -18.73
N TYR A 38 18.99 -7.01 -18.66
CA TYR A 38 20.27 -7.19 -19.31
C TYR A 38 20.95 -8.49 -18.90
N THR A 39 20.95 -8.81 -17.59
CA THR A 39 21.56 -10.04 -17.06
C THR A 39 20.80 -11.29 -17.50
N SER A 40 19.47 -11.24 -17.50
CA SER A 40 18.58 -12.31 -17.98
C SER A 40 18.92 -12.68 -19.42
N GLN A 41 19.05 -11.67 -20.28
CA GLN A 41 19.37 -11.85 -21.70
C GLN A 41 20.78 -12.42 -21.91
N LYS A 42 21.79 -11.85 -21.23
CA LYS A 42 23.19 -12.26 -21.39
C LYS A 42 23.45 -13.67 -20.88
N LEU A 43 22.88 -14.03 -19.74
CA LEU A 43 23.13 -15.32 -19.08
C LEU A 43 22.05 -16.37 -19.38
N ARG A 44 21.07 -16.04 -20.23
CA ARG A 44 19.89 -16.88 -20.54
C ARG A 44 19.21 -17.42 -19.27
N LEU A 45 19.14 -16.57 -18.24
CA LEU A 45 18.53 -16.93 -16.97
C LEU A 45 17.02 -16.82 -17.09
N ASN A 46 16.32 -17.78 -16.49
CA ASN A 46 14.87 -17.71 -16.38
C ASN A 46 14.48 -16.76 -15.23
N ALA A 47 14.50 -15.44 -15.48
CA ALA A 47 14.25 -14.42 -14.46
C ALA A 47 12.81 -13.86 -14.51
N GLY A 48 12.33 -13.40 -13.36
CA GLY A 48 11.05 -12.70 -13.22
C GLY A 48 11.11 -11.64 -12.13
N ALA A 49 10.40 -10.54 -12.31
CA ALA A 49 10.30 -9.43 -11.37
C ALA A 49 8.82 -9.09 -11.12
N ALA A 50 8.44 -8.98 -9.85
CA ALA A 50 7.08 -8.63 -9.44
C ALA A 50 7.04 -7.20 -8.90
N ARG A 51 6.20 -6.35 -9.51
CA ARG A 51 5.99 -4.95 -9.12
C ARG A 51 4.84 -4.85 -8.12
N LEU A 52 5.18 -4.88 -6.84
CA LEU A 52 4.21 -4.73 -5.77
C LEU A 52 3.93 -3.25 -5.50
N SER A 53 2.66 -2.88 -5.34
CA SER A 53 2.26 -1.54 -4.89
C SER A 53 2.17 -1.50 -3.36
N GLN A 54 1.23 -2.28 -2.81
CA GLN A 54 0.88 -2.33 -1.40
C GLN A 54 1.04 -3.75 -0.86
N ILE A 55 1.68 -3.83 0.31
CA ILE A 55 1.79 -5.03 1.12
C ILE A 55 1.24 -4.64 2.49
N SER A 56 0.20 -5.33 2.94
CA SER A 56 -0.37 -5.14 4.28
C SER A 56 0.44 -5.91 5.33
N GLY A 57 0.09 -5.73 6.61
CA GLY A 57 0.58 -6.60 7.68
C GLY A 57 0.21 -8.07 7.45
N SER A 58 0.87 -8.96 8.18
CA SER A 58 0.54 -10.38 8.17
C SER A 58 -0.76 -10.64 8.95
N SER A 59 -1.61 -11.55 8.45
CA SER A 59 -2.82 -11.98 9.15
C SER A 59 -2.56 -13.02 10.25
N GLY A 60 -1.49 -13.82 10.12
CA GLY A 60 -1.22 -14.97 10.99
C GLY A 60 -0.15 -14.77 12.07
N HIS A 61 0.63 -13.69 12.02
CA HIS A 61 1.71 -13.42 12.97
C HIS A 61 1.70 -11.94 13.40
N ALA A 62 2.32 -11.63 14.54
CA ALA A 62 2.50 -10.28 15.09
C ALA A 62 3.39 -9.35 14.23
N GLN A 63 3.50 -9.60 12.93
CA GLN A 63 4.14 -8.69 11.99
C GLN A 63 3.15 -7.56 11.68
N HIS A 64 3.23 -6.54 12.52
CA HIS A 64 2.50 -5.28 12.40
C HIS A 64 2.73 -4.69 11.01
N TRP A 65 1.65 -4.23 10.38
CA TRP A 65 1.79 -3.36 9.22
C TRP A 65 2.62 -2.14 9.64
N ASN A 66 3.70 -1.86 8.91
CA ASN A 66 4.57 -0.73 9.18
C ASN A 66 3.78 0.59 9.28
N TRP A 67 3.69 1.15 10.49
CA TRP A 67 2.97 2.39 10.80
C TRP A 67 3.46 3.61 10.00
N LYS A 68 4.67 3.56 9.43
CA LYS A 68 5.22 4.63 8.59
C LYS A 68 4.69 4.59 7.15
N GLU A 69 3.96 3.56 6.74
CA GLU A 69 3.32 3.48 5.44
C GLU A 69 2.13 4.44 5.34
N TRP A 70 1.66 4.66 4.11
CA TRP A 70 0.60 5.63 3.85
C TRP A 70 -0.73 5.30 4.54
N PHE A 71 -1.12 4.02 4.60
CA PHE A 71 -2.45 3.67 5.12
C PHE A 71 -2.54 3.85 6.64
N PRO A 72 -1.61 3.31 7.46
CA PRO A 72 -1.61 3.58 8.89
C PRO A 72 -1.48 5.08 9.22
N ARG A 73 -0.67 5.84 8.47
CA ARG A 73 -0.58 7.29 8.65
C ARG A 73 -1.89 8.01 8.38
N LEU A 74 -2.67 7.57 7.39
CA LEU A 74 -4.01 8.12 7.10
C LEU A 74 -4.95 7.88 8.28
N ILE A 75 -4.98 6.65 8.83
CA ILE A 75 -5.79 6.30 10.00
C ILE A 75 -5.37 7.11 11.23
N LEU A 76 -4.08 7.15 11.54
CA LEU A 76 -3.57 7.91 12.69
C LEU A 76 -3.85 9.41 12.57
N SER A 77 -3.71 9.99 11.38
CA SER A 77 -3.96 11.42 11.17
C SER A 77 -5.44 11.78 11.24
N THR A 78 -6.32 10.84 10.90
CA THR A 78 -7.76 11.01 11.06
C THR A 78 -8.13 11.21 12.53
N LEU A 79 -7.38 10.63 13.48
CA LEU A 79 -7.60 10.88 14.92
C LEU A 79 -7.39 12.36 15.27
N HIS A 80 -6.31 12.95 14.75
CA HIS A 80 -6.00 14.37 14.96
C HIS A 80 -6.98 15.29 14.22
N LEU A 81 -7.33 14.93 12.99
CA LEU A 81 -8.20 15.74 12.12
C LEU A 81 -9.69 15.60 12.46
N LYS A 82 -10.07 14.58 13.24
CA LYS A 82 -11.47 14.17 13.50
C LYS A 82 -12.29 13.98 12.22
N ALA A 83 -11.61 13.57 11.14
CA ALA A 83 -12.20 13.45 9.82
C ALA A 83 -11.63 12.23 9.09
N LEU A 84 -12.50 11.29 8.71
CA LEU A 84 -12.15 10.05 7.98
C LEU A 84 -12.57 10.20 6.51
N PRO A 85 -11.70 9.86 5.53
CA PRO A 85 -12.07 10.02 4.14
C PRO A 85 -13.05 8.92 3.68
N SER A 86 -14.13 9.33 3.02
CA SER A 86 -15.15 8.46 2.40
C SER A 86 -14.60 7.60 1.25
N SER A 87 -13.42 7.94 0.74
CA SER A 87 -12.69 7.20 -0.29
C SER A 87 -11.18 7.36 -0.07
N ILE A 88 -10.41 6.30 -0.31
CA ILE A 88 -8.92 6.35 -0.23
C ILE A 88 -8.25 6.55 -1.60
N VAL A 89 -9.02 6.42 -2.69
CA VAL A 89 -8.68 6.84 -4.06
C VAL A 89 -9.96 7.31 -4.77
N PRO A 90 -9.85 8.20 -5.78
CA PRO A 90 -10.96 8.57 -6.64
C PRO A 90 -11.56 7.34 -7.35
N GLY A 91 -12.90 7.22 -7.41
CA GLY A 91 -13.57 6.20 -8.24
C GLY A 91 -13.87 4.83 -7.60
N GLN A 92 -13.99 4.75 -6.26
CA GLN A 92 -14.11 3.53 -5.45
C GLN A 92 -12.80 2.76 -5.27
N GLY A 93 -12.05 3.16 -4.26
CA GLY A 93 -10.84 2.46 -3.83
C GLY A 93 -11.09 1.07 -3.29
N ALA A 94 -10.15 0.18 -3.53
CA ALA A 94 -10.12 -1.14 -2.92
C ALA A 94 -8.78 -1.35 -2.19
N LEU A 95 -8.85 -1.99 -1.02
CA LEU A 95 -7.71 -2.47 -0.26
C LEU A 95 -7.45 -3.93 -0.64
N GLY A 96 -6.21 -4.21 -1.04
CA GLY A 96 -5.76 -5.55 -1.42
C GLY A 96 -4.27 -5.50 -1.73
N SER A 97 -3.53 -6.49 -1.25
CA SER A 97 -2.10 -6.60 -1.57
C SER A 97 -1.92 -7.08 -3.00
N ASN A 98 -0.94 -6.50 -3.68
CA ASN A 98 -0.62 -6.86 -5.05
C ASN A 98 -0.04 -8.29 -5.10
N VAL A 99 -0.67 -9.30 -5.76
CA VAL A 99 0.00 -10.56 -6.16
C VAL A 99 -0.58 -11.17 -7.47
N ASP A 100 0.25 -11.32 -8.52
CA ASP A 100 0.05 -12.01 -9.80
C ASP A 100 1.43 -12.55 -10.23
N TRP A 101 1.44 -13.80 -10.71
CA TRP A 101 2.62 -14.58 -11.08
C TRP A 101 2.23 -15.55 -12.19
N LYS A 102 2.89 -15.43 -13.35
CA LYS A 102 2.96 -16.48 -14.39
C LYS A 102 4.40 -16.80 -14.75
N SER A 103 4.74 -18.08 -14.82
CA SER A 103 5.95 -18.52 -15.51
C SER A 103 5.57 -18.93 -16.92
N ASP A 104 6.02 -18.17 -17.93
CA ASP A 104 5.98 -18.63 -19.30
C ASP A 104 7.35 -19.21 -19.67
N GLN A 105 7.39 -20.50 -19.98
CA GLN A 105 8.63 -21.20 -20.27
C GLN A 105 9.02 -20.95 -21.74
N GLY A 106 10.04 -20.12 -21.97
CA GLY A 106 10.61 -19.92 -23.31
C GLY A 106 11.04 -18.48 -23.65
N ASN A 107 10.71 -17.48 -22.83
CA ASN A 107 11.08 -16.09 -23.10
C ASN A 107 12.48 -15.74 -22.50
N PRO A 108 13.46 -15.27 -23.31
CA PRO A 108 14.78 -14.87 -22.83
C PRO A 108 14.82 -13.50 -22.11
N TYR A 109 13.74 -12.72 -22.16
CA TYR A 109 13.63 -11.40 -21.52
C TYR A 109 13.16 -11.49 -20.06
N LEU A 110 13.50 -10.47 -19.25
CA LEU A 110 12.97 -10.34 -17.90
C LEU A 110 11.44 -10.20 -17.96
N ARG A 111 10.75 -11.13 -17.29
CA ARG A 111 9.31 -11.03 -17.15
C ARG A 111 8.95 -10.13 -15.99
N VAL A 112 8.31 -9.00 -16.28
CA VAL A 112 7.84 -8.04 -15.28
C VAL A 112 6.34 -8.21 -15.08
N PHE A 113 5.94 -8.46 -13.84
CA PHE A 113 4.54 -8.66 -13.45
C PHE A 113 4.06 -7.48 -12.62
N HIS A 114 2.77 -7.15 -12.75
CA HIS A 114 2.06 -6.22 -11.88
C HIS A 114 1.07 -7.01 -11.04
N PRO A 115 1.57 -7.69 -10.01
CA PRO A 115 0.74 -8.40 -9.08
C PRO A 115 -0.46 -7.58 -8.59
N LEU A 116 -1.70 -8.09 -8.65
CA LEU A 116 -2.90 -7.44 -8.09
C LEU A 116 -3.72 -8.45 -7.30
N HIS A 117 -4.29 -8.03 -6.16
CA HIS A 117 -5.15 -8.94 -5.40
C HIS A 117 -6.33 -9.38 -6.29
N PRO A 118 -6.59 -10.68 -6.49
CA PRO A 118 -7.68 -11.12 -7.38
C PRO A 118 -9.05 -10.74 -6.82
N ARG A 119 -9.15 -10.60 -5.50
CA ARG A 119 -10.39 -10.24 -4.79
C ARG A 119 -10.18 -9.02 -3.89
N PRO A 120 -10.00 -7.82 -4.45
CA PRO A 120 -9.73 -6.64 -3.65
C PRO A 120 -11.01 -6.25 -2.88
N VAL A 121 -10.86 -5.75 -1.66
CA VAL A 121 -12.00 -5.38 -0.80
C VAL A 121 -12.28 -3.90 -0.97
N ARG A 122 -13.52 -3.55 -1.36
CA ARG A 122 -13.92 -2.15 -1.52
C ARG A 122 -13.80 -1.39 -0.20
N TRP A 123 -13.32 -0.15 -0.27
CA TRP A 123 -13.23 0.73 0.89
C TRP A 123 -14.58 0.92 1.59
N SER A 124 -15.68 1.01 0.82
CA SER A 124 -17.03 1.12 1.37
C SER A 124 -17.44 -0.04 2.28
N VAL A 125 -16.83 -1.21 2.12
CA VAL A 125 -17.08 -2.38 3.00
C VAL A 125 -16.30 -2.26 4.30
N LEU A 126 -15.10 -1.68 4.26
CA LEU A 126 -14.22 -1.52 5.43
C LEU A 126 -14.56 -0.27 6.25
N LEU A 127 -15.01 0.78 5.57
CA LEU A 127 -15.22 2.12 6.13
C LEU A 127 -16.10 2.12 7.39
N PRO A 128 -17.27 1.44 7.45
CA PRO A 128 -18.12 1.47 8.64
C PRO A 128 -17.44 0.88 9.89
N SER A 129 -16.70 -0.23 9.72
CA SER A 129 -16.02 -0.86 10.85
C SER A 129 -14.81 -0.08 11.31
N ILE A 130 -14.03 0.48 10.37
CA ILE A 130 -12.92 1.38 10.71
C ILE A 130 -13.46 2.60 11.46
N HIS A 131 -14.53 3.23 10.93
CA HIS A 131 -15.16 4.39 11.55
C HIS A 131 -15.61 4.09 12.99
N ALA A 132 -16.34 3.00 13.21
CA ALA A 132 -16.77 2.58 14.54
C ALA A 132 -15.60 2.32 15.51
N THR A 133 -14.55 1.61 15.06
CA THR A 133 -13.35 1.37 15.89
C THR A 133 -12.66 2.67 16.28
N MET A 134 -12.65 3.67 15.39
CA MET A 134 -12.01 4.95 15.65
C MET A 134 -12.83 5.85 16.58
N GLU A 135 -14.16 5.87 16.42
CA GLU A 135 -15.05 6.60 17.36
C GLU A 135 -14.95 6.02 18.77
N GLU A 136 -14.89 4.69 18.90
CA GLU A 136 -14.69 4.04 20.19
C GLU A 136 -13.34 4.42 20.83
N ALA A 137 -12.26 4.44 20.04
CA ALA A 137 -10.93 4.82 20.52
C ALA A 137 -10.85 6.28 20.97
N LEU A 138 -11.49 7.21 20.26
CA LEU A 138 -11.50 8.64 20.61
C LEU A 138 -12.54 9.01 21.65
N LYS A 139 -13.58 8.20 21.84
CA LYS A 139 -14.80 8.56 22.59
C LYS A 139 -15.46 9.83 22.06
N GLU A 140 -15.31 10.08 20.76
CA GLU A 140 -15.82 11.26 20.06
C GLU A 140 -16.31 10.87 18.66
N ASN A 141 -17.19 11.70 18.08
CA ASN A 141 -17.66 11.50 16.72
C ASN A 141 -16.60 11.93 15.70
N ILE A 142 -16.44 11.13 14.65
CA ILE A 142 -15.53 11.40 13.53
C ILE A 142 -16.35 11.70 12.28
N GLU A 143 -16.11 12.84 11.64
CA GLU A 143 -16.82 13.20 10.40
C GLU A 143 -16.31 12.35 9.23
N ILE A 144 -17.22 11.81 8.41
CA ILE A 144 -16.85 11.20 7.13
C ILE A 144 -16.82 12.30 6.05
N VAL A 145 -15.64 12.57 5.48
CA VAL A 145 -15.40 13.66 4.52
C VAL A 145 -14.92 13.16 3.17
N SER A 146 -14.98 13.97 2.11
CA SER A 146 -14.32 13.59 0.84
C SER A 146 -12.80 13.49 1.00
N LEU A 147 -12.12 12.68 0.17
CA LEU A 147 -10.66 12.60 0.18
C LEU A 147 -10.02 13.97 -0.04
N SER A 148 -10.59 14.79 -0.93
CA SER A 148 -10.13 16.15 -1.20
C SER A 148 -10.23 17.05 0.04
N LYS A 149 -11.35 16.99 0.78
CA LYS A 149 -11.54 17.74 2.03
C LYS A 149 -10.57 17.27 3.11
N TRP A 150 -10.36 15.96 3.23
CA TRP A 150 -9.37 15.39 4.16
C TRP A 150 -7.94 15.89 3.86
N VAL A 151 -7.55 15.89 2.59
CA VAL A 151 -6.23 16.41 2.16
C VAL A 151 -6.14 17.92 2.40
N ALA A 152 -7.22 18.68 2.23
CA ALA A 152 -7.23 20.11 2.55
C ALA A 152 -6.98 20.36 4.04
N HIS A 153 -7.62 19.62 4.95
CA HIS A 153 -7.34 19.72 6.38
C HIS A 153 -5.89 19.41 6.72
N LEU A 154 -5.31 18.39 6.07
CA LEU A 154 -3.90 18.06 6.24
C LEU A 154 -2.97 19.19 5.76
N GLN A 155 -3.31 19.87 4.68
CA GLN A 155 -2.58 21.04 4.18
C GLN A 155 -2.68 22.22 5.14
N GLU A 156 -3.85 22.46 5.71
CA GLU A 156 -4.08 23.52 6.69
C GLU A 156 -3.23 23.30 7.94
N THR A 157 -3.20 22.07 8.48
CA THR A 157 -2.30 21.74 9.59
C THR A 157 -0.84 21.99 9.23
N ASN A 158 -0.40 21.56 8.04
CA ASN A 158 0.99 21.75 7.60
C ASN A 158 1.37 23.23 7.43
N LYS A 159 0.44 24.09 6.97
CA LYS A 159 0.66 25.53 6.83
C LYS A 159 0.73 26.26 8.17
N ALA A 160 0.00 25.77 9.17
CA ALA A 160 -0.01 26.33 10.52
C ALA A 160 1.20 25.87 11.37
N LEU A 161 2.08 25.00 10.84
CA LEU A 161 3.25 24.52 11.57
C LEU A 161 4.25 25.64 11.82
N THR A 162 4.56 25.87 13.09
CA THR A 162 5.73 26.63 13.52
C THR A 162 6.91 25.68 13.71
N GLU A 163 8.15 26.19 13.67
CA GLU A 163 9.35 25.37 13.92
C GLU A 163 9.33 24.71 15.30
N ASN A 164 8.75 25.38 16.31
CA ASN A 164 8.67 24.88 17.68
C ASN A 164 7.65 23.73 17.83
N ASP A 165 6.55 23.77 17.10
CA ASP A 165 5.46 22.77 17.22
C ASP A 165 5.60 21.61 16.24
N ALA A 166 6.50 21.73 15.26
CA ALA A 166 6.66 20.77 14.17
C ALA A 166 6.80 19.32 14.65
N ARG A 167 7.56 19.06 15.73
CA ARG A 167 7.75 17.69 16.23
C ARG A 167 6.48 17.12 16.85
N LEU A 168 5.76 17.91 17.65
CA LEU A 168 4.56 17.48 18.36
C LEU A 168 3.40 17.26 17.39
N VAL A 169 3.19 18.20 16.47
CA VAL A 169 2.12 18.11 15.48
C VAL A 169 2.39 16.98 14.48
N VAL A 170 3.64 16.72 14.10
CA VAL A 170 3.96 15.58 13.22
C VAL A 170 3.84 14.23 13.93
N GLN A 171 3.91 14.19 15.26
CA GLN A 171 3.62 12.97 16.03
C GLN A 171 2.12 12.67 16.08
N SER A 172 1.28 13.69 16.32
CA SER A 172 -0.18 13.52 16.37
C SER A 172 -0.83 13.47 14.98
N ASN A 173 -0.25 14.14 13.99
CA ASN A 173 -0.67 14.15 12.59
C ASN A 173 0.44 13.64 11.65
N PRO A 174 0.75 12.32 11.68
CA PRO A 174 1.86 11.74 10.94
C PRO A 174 1.65 11.74 9.41
N GLY A 175 0.44 12.01 8.93
CA GLY A 175 0.06 12.11 7.53
C GLY A 175 0.74 13.27 6.83
N ILE A 176 1.12 14.32 7.56
CA ILE A 176 1.81 15.50 7.03
C ILE A 176 3.07 15.10 6.25
N LYS A 177 3.81 14.08 6.72
CA LYS A 177 5.00 13.57 6.04
C LYS A 177 4.74 13.01 4.63
N LEU A 178 3.49 12.70 4.32
CA LEU A 178 3.04 12.15 3.04
C LEU A 178 2.02 13.08 2.37
N LEU A 179 2.01 14.37 2.69
CA LEU A 179 1.05 15.32 2.12
C LEU A 179 1.06 15.32 0.59
N GLU A 180 2.24 15.44 -0.03
CA GLU A 180 2.38 15.38 -1.49
C GLU A 180 1.86 14.07 -2.09
N PHE A 181 2.04 12.96 -1.37
CA PHE A 181 1.53 11.65 -1.80
C PHE A 181 0.01 11.61 -1.82
N TYR A 182 -0.66 12.18 -0.81
CA TYR A 182 -2.12 12.24 -0.79
C TYR A 182 -2.68 13.24 -1.80
N GLN A 183 -2.01 14.38 -2.02
CA GLN A 183 -2.38 15.33 -3.07
C GLN A 183 -2.39 14.68 -4.45
N LYS A 184 -1.35 13.92 -4.79
CA LYS A 184 -1.28 13.17 -6.06
C LYS A 184 -2.43 12.19 -6.21
N ARG A 185 -2.82 11.52 -5.12
CA ARG A 185 -3.96 10.60 -5.14
C ARG A 185 -5.32 11.27 -5.36
N VAL A 186 -5.49 12.52 -4.94
CA VAL A 186 -6.73 13.26 -5.23
C VAL A 186 -6.85 13.55 -6.74
N SER A 187 -5.71 13.84 -7.39
CA SER A 187 -5.67 14.13 -8.83
C SER A 187 -5.67 12.87 -9.73
N GLU A 188 -5.08 11.77 -9.28
CA GLU A 188 -4.90 10.56 -10.09
C GLU A 188 -6.14 9.64 -10.02
N HIS A 189 -6.80 9.44 -11.17
CA HIS A 189 -7.80 8.38 -11.33
C HIS A 189 -7.05 7.07 -11.60
N LEU A 190 -6.61 6.39 -10.54
CA LEU A 190 -5.95 5.08 -10.67
C LEU A 190 -7.00 4.01 -11.00
N ILE A 191 -7.28 3.83 -12.28
CA ILE A 191 -8.08 2.71 -12.78
C ILE A 191 -7.17 1.48 -12.80
N PHE A 192 -7.37 0.56 -11.86
CA PHE A 192 -6.73 -0.75 -11.90
C PHE A 192 -7.64 -1.73 -12.64
N ASP A 193 -7.26 -2.14 -13.85
CA ASP A 193 -7.93 -3.22 -14.54
C ASP A 193 -7.55 -4.57 -13.89
N ASN A 194 -8.47 -5.11 -13.10
CA ASN A 194 -8.30 -6.39 -12.42
C ASN A 194 -8.69 -7.59 -13.31
N ALA A 195 -9.34 -7.37 -14.46
CA ALA A 195 -9.81 -8.47 -15.32
C ALA A 195 -8.62 -9.25 -15.90
N GLN A 196 -7.62 -8.53 -16.38
CA GLN A 196 -6.39 -9.11 -16.93
C GLN A 196 -5.56 -9.86 -15.87
N ALA A 197 -5.58 -9.40 -14.61
CA ALA A 197 -4.90 -10.05 -13.49
C ALA A 197 -5.56 -11.39 -13.11
N MET A 198 -6.88 -11.50 -13.18
CA MET A 198 -7.61 -12.74 -12.86
C MET A 198 -7.39 -13.85 -13.90
N GLU A 199 -7.42 -13.47 -15.18
CA GLU A 199 -7.14 -14.37 -16.30
C GLU A 199 -5.66 -14.83 -16.30
N SER A 200 -4.80 -13.98 -15.75
CA SER A 200 -3.36 -14.21 -15.62
C SER A 200 -2.91 -14.91 -14.33
N SER A 201 -3.78 -15.08 -13.34
CA SER A 201 -3.38 -15.65 -12.04
C SER A 201 -3.16 -17.16 -12.05
N THR A 202 -2.09 -17.64 -11.37
CA THR A 202 -1.88 -19.07 -11.05
C THR A 202 -2.93 -19.61 -10.07
N THR A 203 -3.10 -20.94 -10.02
CA THR A 203 -4.05 -21.62 -9.11
C THR A 203 -3.90 -21.21 -7.64
N THR A 204 -2.66 -21.02 -7.17
CA THR A 204 -2.39 -20.55 -5.80
C THR A 204 -2.92 -19.14 -5.52
N LEU A 205 -2.89 -18.25 -6.51
CA LEU A 205 -3.33 -16.86 -6.36
C LEU A 205 -4.85 -16.72 -6.49
N ARG A 206 -5.47 -17.47 -7.40
CA ARG A 206 -6.94 -17.53 -7.47
C ARG A 206 -7.57 -17.98 -6.16
N ASN A 207 -6.88 -18.84 -5.43
CA ASN A 207 -7.32 -19.33 -4.12
C ASN A 207 -6.95 -18.41 -2.95
N LEU A 208 -6.23 -17.30 -3.19
CA LEU A 208 -5.82 -16.38 -2.14
C LEU A 208 -7.06 -15.72 -1.52
N GLU A 209 -7.21 -15.87 -0.21
CA GLU A 209 -8.37 -15.35 0.53
C GLU A 209 -8.43 -13.83 0.44
N SER A 210 -9.64 -13.28 0.31
CA SER A 210 -9.84 -11.83 0.41
C SER A 210 -9.38 -11.33 1.78
N MET A 211 -8.91 -10.09 1.82
CA MET A 211 -8.62 -9.41 3.09
C MET A 211 -9.86 -9.47 3.99
N LYS A 212 -9.71 -10.01 5.20
CA LYS A 212 -10.82 -10.08 6.16
C LYS A 212 -10.96 -8.76 6.89
N LEU A 213 -12.22 -8.41 7.18
CA LEU A 213 -12.56 -7.24 7.98
C LEU A 213 -11.91 -7.30 9.36
N GLU A 214 -11.89 -8.49 9.99
CA GLU A 214 -11.29 -8.73 11.31
C GLU A 214 -9.79 -8.37 11.35
N TRP A 215 -9.05 -8.54 10.25
CA TRP A 215 -7.64 -8.18 10.20
C TRP A 215 -7.45 -6.66 10.16
N VAL A 216 -8.30 -5.97 9.40
CA VAL A 216 -8.27 -4.51 9.30
C VAL A 216 -8.65 -3.88 10.62
N VAL A 217 -9.72 -4.36 11.27
CA VAL A 217 -10.12 -3.90 12.60
C VAL A 217 -8.99 -4.12 13.60
N LYS A 218 -8.40 -5.33 13.63
CA LYS A 218 -7.26 -5.63 14.50
C LYS A 218 -6.11 -4.64 14.31
N TRP A 219 -5.70 -4.39 13.07
CA TRP A 219 -4.61 -3.44 12.80
C TRP A 219 -4.97 -2.01 13.22
N VAL A 220 -6.20 -1.56 12.95
CA VAL A 220 -6.66 -0.23 13.37
C VAL A 220 -6.64 -0.14 14.89
N THR A 221 -7.20 -1.12 15.61
CA THR A 221 -7.14 -1.19 17.07
C THR A 221 -5.70 -1.11 17.60
N GLU A 222 -4.76 -1.84 16.99
CA GLU A 222 -3.34 -1.80 17.35
C GLU A 222 -2.65 -0.46 17.07
N TRP A 223 -3.15 0.34 16.12
CA TRP A 223 -2.58 1.66 15.84
C TRP A 223 -3.16 2.76 16.71
N VAL A 224 -4.44 2.65 17.08
CA VAL A 224 -5.16 3.69 17.83
C VAL A 224 -5.11 3.49 19.35
N GLY A 225 -4.89 2.25 19.82
CA GLY A 225 -4.70 1.91 21.23
C GLY A 225 -3.24 2.01 21.68
#